data_AF-A0AAD9JF86-F1
#
_entry.id   AF-A0AAD9JF86-F1
#
_cell.length_a   1.000
_cell.length_b   1.000
_cell.length_c   1.000
_cell.angle_alpha   90.00
_cell.angle_beta   90.00
_cell.angle_gamma   90.00
#
_symmetry.space_group_name_H-M   'P 1'
#
loop_
_entity.id
_entity.type
_entity.pdbx_description
1 polymer ?
#
loop_
_entity_poly.entity_id
_entity_poly.type
_entity_poly.pdbx_seq_one_letter_code
_entity_poly.pdbx_strand_id
1 'polypeptide(L)'
;MKERQGSCIFPCKCTKGCDTSTGDCLNGGTCIDGPPSGHRWQGPACQTGNVAFKKNANQIGEKTNRYSRLYPANRAVDGNTDSEMNHTHCAHPMTYTTTLTAWWKVDLDDTYRIYSVVIYNRKNVPWRLDEFRLSVGNSSQSDQLVQCATHSGRVASSASVTTSCEAVGRYLEFRRSGIKNDKYVTGLCEVVVIGHRYIDCSLCPSSSGCNDVTGCDVCDPGKQQPDCKKRV
;
A
#
# COMPACT_ATOMS: atom_id res chain seq x y z
N MET A 1 16.39 28.75 7.07
CA MET A 1 15.67 28.53 5.80
C MET A 1 15.07 27.13 5.88
N LYS A 2 13.74 27.00 6.01
CA LYS A 2 13.07 25.71 6.13
C LYS A 2 12.96 25.11 4.73
N GLU A 3 13.67 24.03 4.47
CA GLU A 3 13.43 23.20 3.29
C GLU A 3 11.96 22.78 3.30
N ARG A 4 11.25 23.13 2.23
CA ARG A 4 9.95 22.52 1.94
C ARG A 4 10.22 21.08 1.51
N GLN A 5 10.28 20.16 2.47
CA GLN A 5 10.10 18.73 2.20
C GLN A 5 8.62 18.46 1.93
N GLY A 6 8.15 18.99 0.80
CA GLY A 6 6.98 18.47 0.09
C GLY A 6 7.47 17.57 -1.03
N SER A 7 8.22 16.52 -0.71
CA SER A 7 8.37 15.41 -1.63
C SER A 7 7.02 14.74 -1.67
N CYS A 8 6.26 14.91 -2.75
CA CYS A 8 5.03 14.15 -2.90
C CYS A 8 5.41 12.65 -2.99
N ILE A 9 4.53 11.82 -2.42
CA ILE A 9 4.83 10.47 -1.89
C ILE A 9 4.37 9.38 -2.89
N PHE A 10 3.96 9.75 -4.11
CA PHE A 10 3.21 8.88 -4.98
C PHE A 10 3.93 8.62 -6.32
N PRO A 11 4.23 7.38 -6.72
CA PRO A 11 4.42 7.08 -8.14
C PRO A 11 3.17 7.50 -8.92
N CYS A 12 3.35 7.86 -10.20
CA CYS A 12 2.43 8.73 -10.95
C CYS A 12 0.94 8.36 -10.76
N LYS A 13 0.24 9.24 -10.03
CA LYS A 13 -1.22 9.32 -10.00
C LYS A 13 -1.65 10.56 -10.75
N CYS A 14 -2.16 10.37 -11.95
CA CYS A 14 -2.72 11.47 -12.71
C CYS A 14 -3.92 12.07 -11.97
N THR A 15 -3.87 13.39 -11.74
CA THR A 15 -4.91 14.13 -11.02
C THR A 15 -6.31 14.02 -11.64
N LYS A 16 -6.40 13.74 -12.94
CA LYS A 16 -7.66 13.59 -13.69
C LYS A 16 -7.77 12.25 -14.44
N GLY A 17 -7.04 11.24 -13.98
CA GLY A 17 -6.95 9.95 -14.65
C GLY A 17 -5.85 9.91 -15.72
N CYS A 18 -5.51 8.69 -16.13
CA CYS A 18 -4.40 8.39 -17.02
C CYS A 18 -4.94 7.70 -18.27
N ASP A 19 -4.43 8.07 -19.44
CA ASP A 19 -4.68 7.42 -20.71
C ASP A 19 -3.91 6.10 -20.71
N THR A 20 -4.61 4.99 -20.53
CA THR A 20 -3.99 3.66 -20.44
C THR A 20 -3.32 3.22 -21.74
N SER A 21 -3.53 3.90 -22.87
CA SER A 21 -2.87 3.58 -24.15
C SER A 21 -1.55 4.33 -24.29
N THR A 22 -1.50 5.60 -23.91
CA THR A 22 -0.29 6.42 -24.04
C THR A 22 0.54 6.46 -22.76
N GLY A 23 -0.10 6.36 -21.61
CA GLY A 23 0.44 6.61 -20.27
C GLY A 23 0.35 8.07 -19.83
N ASP A 24 -0.33 8.92 -20.62
CA ASP A 24 -0.42 10.36 -20.37
C ASP A 24 -1.52 10.71 -19.38
N CYS A 25 -1.36 11.79 -18.63
CA CYS A 25 -2.44 12.29 -17.79
C CYS A 25 -3.53 12.98 -18.63
N LEU A 26 -4.78 12.56 -18.43
CA LEU A 26 -5.92 13.04 -19.20
C LEU A 26 -6.32 14.48 -18.82
N ASN A 27 -6.95 15.19 -19.76
CA ASN A 27 -7.62 16.48 -19.52
C ASN A 27 -6.73 17.57 -18.89
N GLY A 28 -5.46 17.63 -19.31
CA GLY A 28 -4.46 18.55 -18.76
C GLY A 28 -4.10 18.25 -17.31
N GLY A 29 -4.36 17.03 -16.84
CA GLY A 29 -3.86 16.54 -15.57
C GLY A 29 -2.33 16.46 -15.58
N THR A 30 -1.71 16.60 -14.42
CA THR A 30 -0.28 16.38 -14.23
C THR A 30 -0.05 15.13 -13.38
N CYS A 31 1.08 14.43 -13.60
CA CYS A 31 1.62 13.51 -12.61
C CYS A 31 2.12 14.36 -11.44
N ILE A 32 1.66 14.07 -10.24
CA ILE A 32 2.02 14.84 -9.03
C ILE A 32 3.52 14.75 -8.72
N ASP A 33 4.18 13.66 -9.14
CA ASP A 33 5.55 13.28 -8.74
C ASP A 33 6.49 12.91 -9.91
N GLY A 34 6.03 13.11 -11.14
CA GLY A 34 6.71 12.64 -12.34
C GLY A 34 6.68 11.10 -12.51
N PRO A 35 6.89 10.58 -13.73
CA PRO A 35 6.99 9.14 -13.95
C PRO A 35 8.32 8.62 -13.41
N PRO A 36 8.35 7.58 -12.55
CA PRO A 36 9.56 6.82 -12.26
C PRO A 36 10.36 6.52 -13.53
N SER A 37 11.62 6.95 -13.55
CA SER A 37 12.54 6.67 -14.65
C SER A 37 12.61 5.18 -14.92
N GLY A 38 12.37 4.77 -16.18
CA GLY A 38 12.48 3.38 -16.62
C GLY A 38 11.19 2.55 -16.58
N HIS A 39 10.06 3.10 -16.15
CA HIS A 39 8.77 2.37 -16.13
C HIS A 39 7.88 2.81 -17.30
N ARG A 40 7.28 1.87 -18.04
CA ARG A 40 6.24 2.18 -19.05
C ARG A 40 4.89 2.30 -18.34
N TRP A 41 4.19 3.42 -18.55
CA TRP A 41 2.95 3.80 -17.83
C TRP A 41 1.68 3.45 -18.60
N GLN A 42 1.73 2.48 -19.50
CA GLN A 42 0.55 2.06 -20.25
C GLN A 42 -0.16 0.93 -19.52
N GLY A 43 -1.39 0.62 -19.91
CA GLY A 43 -2.20 -0.46 -19.36
C GLY A 43 -2.41 -0.32 -17.85
N PRO A 44 -2.37 -1.42 -17.09
CA PRO A 44 -2.49 -1.42 -15.64
C PRO A 44 -1.51 -0.49 -14.91
N ALA A 45 -0.30 -0.32 -15.45
CA ALA A 45 0.74 0.51 -14.84
C ALA A 45 0.49 2.02 -14.95
N CYS A 46 -0.50 2.46 -15.75
CA CYS A 46 -0.91 3.88 -15.89
C CYS A 46 -1.36 4.52 -14.57
N GLN A 47 -1.76 3.70 -13.59
CA GLN A 47 -2.06 4.17 -12.25
C GLN A 47 -1.15 3.54 -11.19
N THR A 48 0.10 3.25 -11.55
CA THR A 48 1.06 2.81 -10.53
C THR A 48 1.19 3.91 -9.48
N GLY A 49 0.86 3.61 -8.22
CA GLY A 49 0.71 4.63 -7.20
C GLY A 49 0.49 4.02 -5.82
N ASN A 50 0.03 4.84 -4.87
CA ASN A 50 -0.43 4.32 -3.58
C ASN A 50 -1.78 3.59 -3.75
N VAL A 51 -1.72 2.28 -3.93
CA VAL A 51 -2.90 1.43 -4.12
C VAL A 51 -3.65 1.18 -2.82
N ALA A 52 -3.09 1.54 -1.66
CA ALA A 52 -3.77 1.44 -0.37
C ALA A 52 -4.62 2.68 -0.02
N PHE A 53 -4.45 3.80 -0.72
CA PHE A 53 -5.13 5.06 -0.39
C PHE A 53 -6.65 4.90 -0.32
N LYS A 54 -7.22 5.25 0.84
CA LYS A 54 -8.65 5.15 1.21
C LYS A 54 -9.25 3.75 1.09
N LYS A 55 -8.43 2.71 1.01
CA LYS A 55 -8.89 1.33 1.05
C LYS A 55 -9.30 0.94 2.46
N ASN A 56 -10.06 -0.14 2.57
CA ASN A 56 -10.53 -0.59 3.87
C ASN A 56 -9.42 -1.34 4.60
N ALA A 57 -9.14 -0.94 5.83
CA ALA A 57 -8.16 -1.56 6.70
C ALA A 57 -8.80 -2.04 8.00
N ASN A 58 -8.18 -3.06 8.59
CA ASN A 58 -8.53 -3.61 9.89
C ASN A 58 -7.26 -3.78 10.73
N GLN A 59 -7.41 -3.81 12.05
CA GLN A 59 -6.30 -4.04 12.95
C GLN A 59 -6.70 -4.83 14.19
N ILE A 60 -5.71 -5.43 14.86
CA ILE A 60 -5.94 -6.05 16.15
C ILE A 60 -6.34 -5.02 17.22
N GLY A 61 -7.26 -5.43 18.11
CA GLY A 61 -7.70 -4.61 19.24
C GLY A 61 -8.64 -3.48 18.85
N GLU A 62 -9.03 -3.36 17.58
CA GLU A 62 -9.99 -2.36 17.13
C GLU A 62 -11.32 -2.49 17.89
N LYS A 63 -11.88 -1.35 18.30
CA LYS A 63 -13.16 -1.23 19.03
C LYS A 63 -13.26 -1.95 20.39
N THR A 64 -12.19 -2.57 20.88
CA THR A 64 -12.14 -3.27 22.18
C THR A 64 -12.33 -2.34 23.39
N ASN A 65 -11.96 -1.06 23.31
CA ASN A 65 -12.23 -0.07 24.36
C ASN A 65 -12.34 1.36 23.80
N ARG A 66 -12.61 2.35 24.67
CA ARG A 66 -12.77 3.76 24.25
C ARG A 66 -11.51 4.32 23.58
N TYR A 67 -10.33 3.91 24.02
CA TYR A 67 -9.06 4.38 23.46
C TYR A 67 -8.84 3.86 22.04
N SER A 68 -9.08 2.56 21.78
CA SER A 68 -8.86 1.99 20.45
C SER A 68 -9.82 2.48 19.37
N ARG A 69 -10.98 3.04 19.76
CA ARG A 69 -11.93 3.67 18.83
C ARG A 69 -11.44 5.02 18.27
N LEU A 70 -10.50 5.68 18.94
CA LEU A 70 -9.97 6.97 18.49
C LEU A 70 -8.94 6.83 17.36
N TYR A 71 -8.40 5.63 17.17
CA TYR A 71 -7.28 5.33 16.28
C TYR A 71 -7.61 4.17 15.32
N PRO A 72 -8.66 4.29 14.50
CA PRO A 72 -9.12 3.20 13.63
C PRO A 72 -8.06 2.85 12.57
N ALA A 73 -8.13 1.62 12.06
CA ALA A 73 -7.13 1.11 11.10
C ALA A 73 -7.01 1.98 9.83
N ASN A 74 -8.12 2.56 9.37
CA ASN A 74 -8.16 3.38 8.16
C ASN A 74 -7.35 4.68 8.23
N ARG A 75 -6.93 5.12 9.43
CA ARG A 75 -6.03 6.27 9.58
C ARG A 75 -4.70 6.06 8.86
N ALA A 76 -4.19 4.83 8.82
CA ALA A 76 -2.93 4.51 8.15
C ALA A 76 -3.01 4.51 6.61
N VAL A 77 -4.16 4.81 6.02
CA VAL A 77 -4.34 4.86 4.56
C VAL A 77 -5.18 6.08 4.15
N ASP A 78 -5.23 7.11 5.00
CA ASP A 78 -6.05 8.30 4.74
C ASP A 78 -5.33 9.35 3.88
N GLY A 79 -4.04 9.12 3.58
CA GLY A 79 -3.18 10.01 2.81
C GLY A 79 -2.52 11.11 3.64
N ASN A 80 -2.64 11.07 4.97
CA ASN A 80 -2.03 12.03 5.87
C ASN A 80 -0.81 11.43 6.57
N THR A 81 0.38 11.90 6.22
CA THR A 81 1.63 11.46 6.84
C THR A 81 2.00 12.22 8.12
N ASP A 82 1.10 13.05 8.64
CA ASP A 82 1.33 13.84 9.86
C ASP A 82 1.62 12.93 11.07
N SER A 83 2.73 13.22 11.74
CA SER A 83 3.23 12.49 12.90
C SER A 83 2.96 13.20 14.24
N GLU A 84 2.35 14.40 14.23
CA GLU A 84 2.18 15.32 15.38
C GLU A 84 0.91 15.07 16.24
N MET A 85 0.78 15.89 17.30
CA MET A 85 0.63 15.49 18.71
C MET A 85 -0.71 14.95 19.24
N ASN A 86 -1.76 14.79 18.44
CA ASN A 86 -3.02 14.23 18.97
C ASN A 86 -3.22 12.75 18.65
N HIS A 87 -2.25 12.11 17.99
CA HIS A 87 -2.32 10.73 17.51
C HIS A 87 -3.49 10.44 16.58
N THR A 88 -4.33 11.43 16.27
CA THR A 88 -5.59 11.22 15.57
C THR A 88 -5.32 10.56 14.25
N HIS A 89 -4.31 11.01 13.50
CA HIS A 89 -4.02 10.53 12.15
C HIS A 89 -3.28 9.20 12.04
N CYS A 90 -2.99 8.51 13.15
CA CYS A 90 -2.30 7.22 13.09
C CYS A 90 -3.24 6.07 13.49
N ALA A 91 -3.10 4.94 12.82
CA ALA A 91 -3.69 3.68 13.25
C ALA A 91 -2.89 3.13 14.45
N HIS A 92 -3.58 2.60 15.45
CA HIS A 92 -2.96 1.99 16.64
C HIS A 92 -3.33 0.50 16.76
N PRO A 93 -2.78 -0.40 15.93
CA PRO A 93 -2.91 -1.84 16.13
C PRO A 93 -2.41 -2.20 17.53
N MET A 94 -3.27 -2.82 18.34
CA MET A 94 -2.97 -3.11 19.73
C MET A 94 -3.51 -4.44 20.26
N THR A 95 -2.76 -5.09 21.14
CA THR A 95 -3.16 -6.30 21.87
C THR A 95 -2.71 -6.19 23.33
N TYR A 96 -3.48 -6.77 24.24
CA TYR A 96 -3.18 -6.79 25.67
C TYR A 96 -2.59 -8.12 26.15
N THR A 97 -2.30 -9.05 25.23
CA THR A 97 -1.76 -10.37 25.56
C THR A 97 -0.31 -10.53 25.10
N THR A 98 0.47 -11.30 25.86
CA THR A 98 1.86 -11.70 25.55
C THR A 98 1.95 -12.67 24.38
N THR A 99 0.84 -13.35 24.06
CA THR A 99 0.75 -14.42 23.05
C THR A 99 0.46 -13.92 21.64
N LEU A 100 -0.02 -12.68 21.49
CA LEU A 100 -0.33 -12.07 20.20
C LEU A 100 0.67 -10.96 19.86
N THR A 101 0.74 -10.60 18.58
CA THR A 101 1.53 -9.47 18.08
C THR A 101 0.61 -8.45 17.41
N ALA A 102 0.97 -7.16 17.54
CA ALA A 102 0.27 -6.09 16.85
C ALA A 102 0.30 -6.32 15.32
N TRP A 103 -0.89 -6.40 14.72
CA TRP A 103 -1.06 -6.50 13.27
C TRP A 103 -2.07 -5.47 12.76
N TRP A 104 -1.81 -5.00 11.55
CA TRP A 104 -2.67 -4.13 10.75
C TRP A 104 -2.73 -4.69 9.34
N LYS A 105 -3.88 -4.61 8.69
CA LYS A 105 -4.10 -5.20 7.37
C LYS A 105 -4.98 -4.31 6.52
N VAL A 106 -4.61 -4.12 5.26
CA VAL A 106 -5.44 -3.47 4.25
C VAL A 106 -5.97 -4.50 3.26
N ASP A 107 -7.25 -4.38 2.91
CA ASP A 107 -7.86 -5.00 1.74
C ASP A 107 -7.76 -4.00 0.59
N LEU A 108 -6.91 -4.31 -0.41
CA LEU A 108 -6.66 -3.42 -1.53
C LEU A 108 -7.82 -3.35 -2.53
N ASP A 109 -8.89 -4.14 -2.34
CA ASP A 109 -10.11 -4.35 -3.15
C ASP A 109 -9.99 -5.26 -4.39
N ASP A 110 -8.80 -5.39 -4.94
CA ASP A 110 -8.47 -6.26 -6.07
C ASP A 110 -7.04 -6.80 -5.88
N THR A 111 -6.56 -7.62 -6.81
CA THR A 111 -5.19 -8.10 -6.81
C THR A 111 -4.27 -7.05 -7.43
N TYR A 112 -3.18 -6.72 -6.74
CA TYR A 112 -2.19 -5.74 -7.21
C TYR A 112 -0.81 -6.39 -7.27
N ARG A 113 -0.02 -5.95 -8.25
CA ARG A 113 1.42 -6.12 -8.23
C ARG A 113 2.00 -5.01 -7.35
N ILE A 114 2.58 -5.42 -6.23
CA ILE A 114 3.22 -4.56 -5.23
C ILE A 114 4.72 -4.59 -5.48
N TYR A 115 5.35 -3.41 -5.42
CA TYR A 115 6.78 -3.20 -5.58
C TYR A 115 7.44 -2.84 -4.26
N SER A 116 6.84 -1.90 -3.53
CA SER A 116 7.39 -1.42 -2.28
C SER A 116 6.31 -0.89 -1.36
N VAL A 117 6.67 -0.79 -0.08
CA VAL A 117 5.77 -0.33 0.97
C VAL A 117 6.53 0.70 1.79
N VAL A 118 5.92 1.87 1.99
CA VAL A 118 6.46 2.93 2.85
C VAL A 118 5.63 3.01 4.11
N ILE A 119 6.28 2.98 5.27
CA ILE A 119 5.62 3.07 6.57
C ILE A 119 6.09 4.31 7.30
N TYR A 120 5.16 5.19 7.65
CA TYR A 120 5.40 6.42 8.38
C TYR A 120 5.20 6.22 9.88
N ASN A 121 6.22 6.61 10.66
CA ASN A 121 6.23 6.48 12.11
C ASN A 121 5.69 7.73 12.81
N ARG A 122 5.21 7.53 14.04
CA ARG A 122 4.74 8.58 14.95
C ARG A 122 5.89 9.34 15.62
N LYS A 123 5.61 10.53 16.14
CA LYS A 123 6.60 11.36 16.84
C LYS A 123 6.90 10.94 18.29
N ASN A 124 5.86 10.80 19.13
CA ASN A 124 6.02 10.80 20.60
C ASN A 124 6.52 9.47 21.21
N VAL A 125 6.27 8.34 20.54
CA VAL A 125 6.71 7.00 21.03
C VAL A 125 7.18 6.19 19.83
N PRO A 126 8.25 6.64 19.16
CA PRO A 126 8.68 6.10 17.87
C PRO A 126 9.29 4.71 18.01
N TRP A 127 9.79 4.35 19.19
CA TRP A 127 10.40 3.05 19.48
C TRP A 127 9.43 1.86 19.41
N ARG A 128 8.12 2.11 19.24
CA ARG A 128 7.11 1.07 19.03
C ARG A 128 7.06 0.58 17.59
N LEU A 129 7.54 1.35 16.63
CA LEU A 129 7.80 0.84 15.28
C LEU A 129 9.24 0.30 15.24
N ASP A 130 9.38 -0.89 15.83
CA ASP A 130 10.63 -1.66 15.95
C ASP A 130 10.33 -3.09 15.51
N GLU A 131 11.10 -3.57 14.53
CA GLU A 131 11.06 -4.92 13.96
C GLU A 131 9.67 -5.38 13.51
N PHE A 132 9.47 -5.48 12.20
CA PHE A 132 8.21 -5.93 11.62
C PHE A 132 8.41 -6.71 10.33
N ARG A 133 7.38 -7.45 9.97
CA ARG A 133 7.26 -8.14 8.70
C ARG A 133 6.06 -7.63 7.92
N LEU A 134 6.19 -7.71 6.60
CA LEU A 134 5.13 -7.45 5.64
C LEU A 134 4.80 -8.76 4.92
N SER A 135 3.52 -9.08 4.85
CA SER A 135 3.03 -10.29 4.18
C SER A 135 1.89 -9.94 3.23
N VAL A 136 1.87 -10.59 2.07
CA VAL A 136 0.93 -10.34 0.98
C VAL A 136 0.26 -11.63 0.53
N GLY A 137 -1.00 -11.56 0.13
CA GLY A 137 -1.73 -12.70 -0.42
C GLY A 137 -3.14 -12.35 -0.88
N ASN A 138 -3.86 -13.32 -1.41
CA ASN A 138 -5.22 -13.14 -1.95
C ASN A 138 -6.34 -13.48 -0.94
N SER A 139 -5.97 -13.95 0.25
CA SER A 139 -6.90 -14.31 1.32
C SER A 139 -6.77 -13.33 2.48
N SER A 140 -7.88 -13.07 3.16
CA SER A 140 -7.89 -12.26 4.38
C SER A 140 -7.31 -13.00 5.58
N GLN A 141 -7.08 -14.31 5.48
CA GLN A 141 -6.53 -15.15 6.55
C GLN A 141 -5.00 -14.99 6.65
N SER A 142 -4.49 -14.67 7.85
CA SER A 142 -3.07 -14.33 8.04
C SER A 142 -2.10 -15.49 7.81
N ASP A 143 -2.54 -16.73 7.99
CA ASP A 143 -1.76 -17.95 7.74
C ASP A 143 -1.58 -18.27 6.25
N GLN A 144 -2.38 -17.64 5.39
CA GLN A 144 -2.31 -17.75 3.93
C GLN A 144 -1.54 -16.61 3.27
N LEU A 145 -1.01 -15.66 4.06
CA LEU A 145 -0.18 -14.57 3.55
C LEU A 145 1.29 -15.00 3.50
N VAL A 146 1.96 -14.64 2.41
CA VAL A 146 3.40 -14.92 2.21
C VAL A 146 4.19 -13.68 2.59
N GLN A 147 5.21 -13.83 3.43
CA GLN A 147 6.10 -12.73 3.79
C GLN A 147 6.88 -12.24 2.57
N CYS A 148 6.73 -10.97 2.20
CA CYS A 148 7.50 -10.34 1.14
C CYS A 148 8.71 -9.58 1.68
N ALA A 149 8.64 -9.11 2.93
CA ALA A 149 9.70 -8.29 3.48
C ALA A 149 9.77 -8.31 5.00
N THR A 150 10.96 -7.96 5.52
CA THR A 150 11.22 -7.74 6.94
C THR A 150 12.00 -6.45 7.09
N HIS A 151 11.65 -5.66 8.10
CA HIS A 151 12.46 -4.55 8.57
C HIS A 151 13.03 -4.88 9.94
N SER A 152 14.34 -4.70 10.08
CA SER A 152 15.05 -4.88 11.35
C SER A 152 15.40 -3.51 11.92
N GLY A 153 15.20 -3.36 13.24
CA GLY A 153 15.50 -2.13 13.95
C GLY A 153 14.33 -1.13 14.01
N ARG A 154 14.66 0.04 14.57
CA ARG A 154 13.71 1.11 14.87
C ARG A 154 13.63 2.11 13.74
N VAL A 155 12.41 2.48 13.38
CA VAL A 155 12.17 3.67 12.56
C VAL A 155 12.24 4.91 13.46
N ALA A 156 12.97 5.94 13.04
CA ALA A 156 13.14 7.15 13.85
C ALA A 156 11.82 7.94 14.05
N SER A 157 11.85 8.88 14.99
CA SER A 157 10.70 9.78 15.25
C SER A 157 10.32 10.57 14.00
N SER A 158 9.03 10.54 13.64
CA SER A 158 8.49 11.25 12.47
C SER A 158 9.18 10.89 11.14
N ALA A 159 9.89 9.77 11.10
CA ALA A 159 10.54 9.26 9.90
C ALA A 159 9.67 8.20 9.24
N SER A 160 10.03 7.84 8.02
CA SER A 160 9.47 6.69 7.32
C SER A 160 10.57 5.67 7.00
N VAL A 161 10.14 4.46 6.67
CA VAL A 161 11.00 3.44 6.05
C VAL A 161 10.32 2.91 4.81
N THR A 162 11.11 2.78 3.73
CA THR A 162 10.68 2.14 2.48
C THR A 162 11.28 0.75 2.42
N THR A 163 10.45 -0.25 2.17
CA THR A 163 10.85 -1.64 2.05
C THR A 163 10.39 -2.18 0.70
N SER A 164 11.29 -2.82 -0.06
CA SER A 164 10.90 -3.57 -1.25
C SER A 164 10.05 -4.77 -0.86
N CYS A 165 8.96 -5.00 -1.58
CA CYS A 165 7.97 -6.05 -1.34
C CYS A 165 7.42 -6.46 -2.71
N GLU A 166 8.24 -7.16 -3.49
CA GLU A 166 7.93 -7.63 -4.85
C GLU A 166 6.94 -8.80 -4.81
N ALA A 167 5.66 -8.50 -4.59
CA ALA A 167 4.62 -9.50 -4.38
C ALA A 167 3.36 -9.19 -5.19
N VAL A 168 2.56 -10.22 -5.45
CA VAL A 168 1.23 -10.08 -6.05
C VAL A 168 0.19 -10.49 -5.02
N GLY A 169 -0.78 -9.62 -4.74
CA GLY A 169 -1.86 -9.96 -3.83
C GLY A 169 -2.88 -8.85 -3.62
N ARG A 170 -3.98 -9.21 -2.96
CA ARG A 170 -5.06 -8.29 -2.57
C ARG A 170 -4.93 -7.75 -1.14
N TYR A 171 -4.38 -8.55 -0.23
CA TYR A 171 -4.23 -8.16 1.16
C TYR A 171 -2.77 -7.91 1.46
N LEU A 172 -2.48 -6.81 2.16
CA LEU A 172 -1.18 -6.54 2.75
C LEU A 172 -1.32 -6.46 4.27
N GLU A 173 -0.55 -7.27 4.98
CA GLU A 173 -0.49 -7.30 6.44
C GLU A 173 0.86 -6.78 6.92
N PHE A 174 0.80 -5.74 7.76
CA PHE A 174 1.86 -5.40 8.69
C PHE A 174 1.71 -6.24 9.96
N ARG A 175 2.80 -6.86 10.41
CA ARG A 175 2.83 -7.52 11.73
C ARG A 175 4.14 -7.25 12.43
N ARG A 176 4.09 -6.83 13.69
CA ARG A 176 5.30 -6.74 14.51
C ARG A 176 5.90 -8.13 14.74
N SER A 177 7.23 -8.20 14.63
CA SER A 177 8.02 -9.43 14.77
C SER A 177 9.06 -9.37 15.89
N GLY A 178 9.30 -8.19 16.49
CA GLY A 178 10.30 -8.03 17.55
C GLY A 178 10.02 -8.77 18.87
N ILE A 179 11.10 -9.14 19.57
CA ILE A 179 11.11 -10.00 20.77
C ILE A 179 10.91 -9.20 22.08
N LYS A 180 10.88 -7.87 22.03
CA LYS A 180 10.82 -7.00 23.22
C LYS A 180 9.41 -6.88 23.80
N ASN A 181 9.34 -6.56 25.10
CA ASN A 181 8.13 -6.41 25.94
C ASN A 181 7.12 -5.31 25.51
N ASP A 182 7.17 -4.80 24.27
CA ASP A 182 6.26 -3.76 23.77
C ASP A 182 5.67 -4.10 22.39
N LYS A 183 5.63 -5.38 21.99
CA LYS A 183 4.97 -5.84 20.74
C LYS A 183 3.43 -5.67 20.71
N TYR A 184 2.90 -5.08 21.78
CA TYR A 184 1.51 -4.90 22.11
C TYR A 184 0.86 -3.74 21.39
N VAL A 185 1.61 -2.70 21.05
CA VAL A 185 1.06 -1.51 20.39
C VAL A 185 2.07 -1.01 19.37
N THR A 186 1.61 -0.61 18.19
CA THR A 186 2.39 0.25 17.31
C THR A 186 1.54 1.38 16.77
N GLY A 187 2.19 2.49 16.37
CA GLY A 187 1.52 3.55 15.62
C GLY A 187 1.96 3.50 14.18
N LEU A 188 1.00 3.41 13.27
CA LEU A 188 1.21 3.49 11.82
C LEU A 188 0.52 4.77 11.35
N CYS A 189 1.28 5.82 11.04
CA CYS A 189 0.68 7.09 10.65
C CYS A 189 0.24 7.09 9.19
N GLU A 190 1.01 6.45 8.32
CA GLU A 190 0.60 6.15 6.96
C GLU A 190 1.33 4.88 6.49
N VAL A 191 0.64 4.02 5.74
CA VAL A 191 1.16 2.85 5.05
C VAL A 191 0.85 3.02 3.57
N VAL A 192 1.88 3.37 2.82
CA VAL A 192 1.80 3.60 1.38
C VAL A 192 2.19 2.32 0.68
N VAL A 193 1.30 1.75 -0.14
CA VAL A 193 1.59 0.53 -0.90
C VAL A 193 1.78 0.91 -2.36
N ILE A 194 3.00 0.79 -2.85
CA ILE A 194 3.36 1.16 -4.21
C ILE A 194 3.17 -0.03 -5.13
N GLY A 195 2.27 0.11 -6.10
CA GLY A 195 1.94 -0.96 -7.02
C GLY A 195 0.97 -0.53 -8.11
N HIS A 196 0.61 -1.48 -8.98
CA HIS A 196 -0.45 -1.33 -9.97
C HIS A 196 -1.38 -2.54 -9.96
N ARG A 197 -2.55 -2.42 -10.58
CA ARG A 197 -3.54 -3.51 -10.64
C ARG A 197 -2.95 -4.70 -11.40
N TYR A 198 -2.99 -5.89 -10.83
CA TYR A 198 -2.43 -7.08 -11.46
C TYR A 198 -3.39 -7.62 -12.52
N ILE A 199 -2.87 -7.96 -13.70
CA ILE A 199 -3.61 -8.68 -14.74
C ILE A 199 -3.10 -10.11 -14.79
N ASP A 200 -3.99 -11.05 -14.52
CA ASP A 200 -3.71 -12.47 -14.70
C ASP A 200 -3.78 -12.81 -16.19
N CYS A 201 -2.63 -13.05 -16.79
CA CYS A 201 -2.51 -13.37 -18.21
C CYS A 201 -3.23 -14.65 -18.61
N SER A 202 -3.58 -15.54 -17.68
CA SER A 202 -4.40 -16.72 -17.97
C SER A 202 -5.84 -16.37 -18.36
N LEU A 203 -6.29 -15.16 -18.02
CA LEU A 203 -7.61 -14.62 -18.39
C LEU A 203 -7.60 -13.98 -19.78
N CYS A 204 -6.44 -13.86 -20.43
CA CYS A 204 -6.35 -13.30 -21.78
C CYS A 204 -6.70 -14.35 -22.85
N PRO A 205 -7.25 -13.94 -24.01
CA PRO A 205 -7.49 -14.84 -25.14
C PRO A 205 -6.21 -15.57 -25.59
N SER A 206 -6.34 -16.85 -25.97
CA SER A 206 -5.18 -17.73 -26.24
C SER A 206 -4.26 -17.28 -27.39
N SER A 207 -4.74 -16.40 -28.28
CA SER A 207 -3.95 -15.82 -29.38
C SER A 207 -3.35 -14.45 -29.05
N SER A 208 -3.54 -13.94 -27.83
CA SER A 208 -3.05 -12.61 -27.41
C SER A 208 -1.73 -12.71 -26.65
N GLY A 209 -0.80 -11.78 -26.91
CA GLY A 209 0.29 -11.54 -25.99
C GLY A 209 -0.25 -10.91 -24.70
N CYS A 210 0.42 -11.14 -23.57
CA CYS A 210 0.06 -10.54 -22.30
C CYS A 210 1.30 -10.15 -21.50
N ASN A 211 1.18 -9.03 -20.78
CA ASN A 211 2.18 -8.54 -19.83
C ASN A 211 1.43 -7.87 -18.67
N ASP A 212 1.84 -8.14 -17.42
CA ASP A 212 1.23 -7.57 -16.21
C ASP A 212 1.30 -6.03 -16.17
N VAL A 213 2.30 -5.44 -16.83
CA VAL A 213 2.44 -3.98 -16.99
C VAL A 213 1.45 -3.40 -17.99
N THR A 214 1.21 -4.07 -19.13
CA THR A 214 0.47 -3.49 -20.27
C THR A 214 -0.91 -4.10 -20.52
N GLY A 215 -1.29 -5.15 -19.79
CA GLY A 215 -2.52 -5.92 -19.96
C GLY A 215 -2.46 -6.92 -21.13
N CYS A 216 -3.61 -7.53 -21.46
CA CYS A 216 -3.76 -8.39 -22.63
C CYS A 216 -3.62 -7.57 -23.94
N ASP A 217 -3.07 -8.13 -25.01
CA ASP A 217 -3.02 -7.43 -26.29
C ASP A 217 -4.41 -7.34 -26.95
N VAL A 218 -5.28 -8.32 -26.69
CA VAL A 218 -6.63 -8.45 -27.25
C VAL A 218 -7.62 -8.78 -26.13
N CYS A 219 -8.85 -8.30 -26.20
CA CYS A 219 -9.92 -8.65 -25.26
C CYS A 219 -11.11 -9.36 -25.87
N ASP A 220 -11.78 -10.11 -25.01
CA ASP A 220 -13.17 -10.49 -25.17
C ASP A 220 -14.10 -9.26 -25.28
N PRO A 221 -15.23 -9.38 -26.00
CA PRO A 221 -16.22 -8.33 -26.11
C PRO A 221 -16.62 -7.76 -24.73
N GLY A 222 -16.58 -6.44 -24.59
CA GLY A 222 -16.97 -5.76 -23.35
C GLY A 222 -15.83 -5.44 -22.38
N LYS A 223 -14.63 -6.01 -22.54
CA LYS A 223 -13.44 -5.65 -21.74
C LYS A 223 -12.69 -4.44 -22.32
N GLN A 224 -12.13 -3.60 -21.48
CA GLN A 224 -11.39 -2.38 -21.85
C GLN A 224 -10.14 -2.28 -20.97
N GLN A 225 -9.17 -1.43 -21.34
CA GLN A 225 -8.03 -1.14 -20.45
C GLN A 225 -8.52 -0.80 -19.03
N PRO A 226 -7.82 -1.25 -17.97
CA PRO A 226 -6.49 -1.87 -17.96
C PRO A 226 -6.44 -3.35 -18.36
N ASP A 227 -7.58 -3.97 -18.67
CA ASP A 227 -7.65 -5.41 -18.93
C ASP A 227 -7.05 -5.79 -20.31
N CYS A 228 -7.12 -4.92 -21.32
CA CYS A 228 -6.65 -5.23 -22.69
C CYS A 228 -6.35 -4.00 -23.56
N LYS A 229 -5.45 -4.10 -24.55
CA LYS A 229 -5.09 -3.00 -25.48
C LYS A 229 -6.07 -2.78 -26.63
N LYS A 230 -6.68 -3.84 -27.18
CA LYS A 230 -7.58 -3.75 -28.34
C LYS A 230 -8.76 -4.72 -28.23
N ARG A 231 -9.95 -4.27 -28.61
CA ARG A 231 -11.13 -5.14 -28.78
C ARG A 231 -11.11 -5.78 -30.17
N VAL A 232 -11.60 -7.02 -30.26
CA VAL A 232 -11.94 -7.69 -31.53
C VAL A 232 -13.30 -7.20 -32.01
#